data_AF-A0A0G4FSK8-F1
#
_entry.id   AF-A0A0G4FSK8-F1
#
_cell.length_a   1.000
_cell.length_b   1.000
_cell.length_c   1.000
_cell.angle_alpha   90.00
_cell.angle_beta   90.00
_cell.angle_gamma   90.00
#
_symmetry.space_group_name_H-M   'P 1'
#
loop_
_entity.id
_entity.type
_entity.pdbx_description
1 polymer ?
#
loop_
_entity_poly.entity_id
_entity_poly.type
_entity_poly.pdbx_seq_one_letter_code
_entity_poly.pdbx_strand_id
1 'polypeptide(L)'
;MVHCSSSSLRLTLSTGMSFMHSFVLLLAQVPATNVPRCPPAFLVPWWEKGALRQNGSASRQWNNVQVVVDVDDTIKSSGGWRILNIPIGGIDTQYDRGVFYPGASQFVFELATHQPRPSSPPRKIGNSVKPLPLAVLTARIPQVPIKRTSTVFRRFREIANENNYAEWGIDLRNGVLYSTLKQWVFQWTKGDRKFENFELLKQRRRRQFGHDKVKYVWVGDTGEMDREAGEMMARKHPESILAVFLHYVSERHHLPAELPEDYSVNGTPIYFFRTYIGAASKAAASSLISGDSLVRVVNRAVKDLDRMNVRATSSKWRDLRMDFEEAERLLGPWRKFRDPAWLEAKKALEDKFNPTVLADKQRKGSSSGSRTYRPVSAQQPPPPPPPQQPPRPQQQGAAFAFVFE
;
A
#
# COMPACT_ATOMS: atom_id res chain seq x y z
N MET A 1 23.63 48.72 41.41
CA MET A 1 23.66 48.30 42.84
C MET A 1 22.87 47.01 42.95
N VAL A 2 23.53 45.95 43.44
CA VAL A 2 23.01 44.67 44.00
C VAL A 2 22.13 43.84 43.03
N HIS A 3 22.59 42.83 42.28
CA HIS A 3 23.43 41.63 42.55
C HIS A 3 22.77 40.53 43.39
N CYS A 4 22.90 39.29 42.89
CA CYS A 4 22.84 38.00 43.60
C CYS A 4 21.45 37.42 43.96
N SER A 5 21.24 36.10 44.01
CA SER A 5 22.04 34.92 43.62
C SER A 5 21.14 33.69 43.77
N SER A 6 21.37 32.73 42.88
CA SER A 6 21.22 31.27 43.02
C SER A 6 21.29 30.70 44.44
N SER A 7 20.57 29.59 44.68
CA SER A 7 21.03 28.43 45.47
C SER A 7 20.19 27.18 45.20
N SER A 8 20.84 26.17 44.61
CA SER A 8 20.44 24.75 44.59
C SER A 8 20.84 24.08 45.91
N LEU A 9 20.12 23.06 46.38
CA LEU A 9 20.66 21.92 47.16
C LEU A 9 19.53 20.86 47.27
N ARG A 10 19.63 19.70 46.63
CA ARG A 10 20.41 18.46 46.91
C ARG A 10 19.54 17.39 47.59
N LEU A 11 19.44 16.25 46.90
CA LEU A 11 19.03 14.95 47.44
C LEU A 11 19.95 14.51 48.59
N THR A 12 19.34 13.87 49.58
CA THR A 12 20.00 12.88 50.44
C THR A 12 19.11 11.63 50.56
N LEU A 13 19.69 10.50 50.19
CA LEU A 13 19.23 9.15 50.50
C LEU A 13 19.91 8.72 51.82
N SER A 14 19.16 8.20 52.78
CA SER A 14 19.70 7.27 53.78
C SER A 14 18.62 6.39 54.40
N THR A 15 18.93 5.10 54.33
CA THR A 15 18.44 3.87 54.96
C THR A 15 17.78 3.93 56.35
N GLY A 16 16.86 2.99 56.61
CA GLY A 16 16.89 2.21 57.86
C GLY A 16 15.62 2.07 58.71
N MET A 17 14.78 1.09 58.37
CA MET A 17 13.86 0.23 59.16
C MET A 17 13.23 0.63 60.52
N SER A 18 11.92 0.33 60.56
CA SER A 18 11.06 -0.17 61.64
C SER A 18 10.69 0.73 62.82
N PHE A 19 9.39 1.07 62.92
CA PHE A 19 8.53 0.59 64.02
C PHE A 19 7.05 0.70 63.62
N MET A 20 6.30 -0.34 63.96
CA MET A 20 4.86 -0.51 63.74
C MET A 20 4.01 0.46 64.57
N HIS A 21 2.84 0.87 64.05
CA HIS A 21 1.53 0.55 64.63
C HIS A 21 0.35 1.03 63.75
N SER A 22 -0.57 0.07 63.52
CA SER A 22 -2.02 0.23 63.40
C SER A 22 -2.62 1.10 62.29
N PHE A 23 -3.23 0.45 61.30
CA PHE A 23 -4.66 0.66 60.97
C PHE A 23 -5.15 -0.51 60.10
N VAL A 24 -5.93 -1.43 60.69
CA VAL A 24 -6.59 -2.53 59.98
C VAL A 24 -8.03 -2.12 59.67
N LEU A 25 -8.39 -2.37 58.41
CA LEU A 25 -9.64 -2.06 57.73
C LEU A 25 -10.90 -2.57 58.44
N LEU A 26 -11.86 -1.65 58.60
CA LEU A 26 -13.27 -1.95 58.78
C LEU A 26 -13.91 -2.22 57.41
N LEU A 27 -14.39 -3.44 57.20
CA LEU A 27 -15.20 -3.84 56.06
C LEU A 27 -16.60 -3.21 56.17
N ALA A 28 -16.92 -2.28 55.27
CA ALA A 28 -18.28 -1.84 55.02
C ALA A 28 -18.70 -2.32 53.63
N GLN A 29 -19.72 -3.19 53.60
CA GLN A 29 -20.41 -3.63 52.40
C GLN A 29 -21.11 -2.45 51.72
N VAL A 30 -20.71 -2.14 50.49
CA VAL A 30 -21.40 -1.18 49.62
C VAL A 30 -22.23 -1.97 48.60
N PRO A 31 -23.54 -1.69 48.43
CA PRO A 31 -24.40 -2.43 47.52
C PRO A 31 -23.99 -2.23 46.05
N ALA A 32 -23.99 -3.34 45.32
CA ALA A 32 -23.69 -3.43 43.91
C ALA A 32 -24.83 -2.89 43.04
N THR A 33 -25.03 -1.58 42.99
CA THR A 33 -25.88 -0.93 41.97
C THR A 33 -25.44 0.51 41.73
N ASN A 34 -24.47 0.69 40.83
CA ASN A 34 -24.32 1.84 39.91
C ASN A 34 -22.92 1.80 39.31
N VAL A 35 -22.69 0.85 38.40
CA VAL A 35 -21.64 1.00 37.40
C VAL A 35 -22.21 1.98 36.37
N PRO A 36 -21.66 3.19 36.18
CA PRO A 36 -22.02 3.98 35.01
C PRO A 36 -21.63 3.14 33.79
N ARG A 37 -22.64 2.65 33.07
CA ARG A 37 -22.42 2.09 31.74
C ARG A 37 -21.84 3.22 30.90
N CYS A 38 -20.54 3.15 30.61
CA CYS A 38 -19.98 3.92 29.51
C CYS A 38 -20.87 3.64 28.29
N PRO A 39 -21.48 4.66 27.66
CA PRO A 39 -22.05 4.45 26.34
C PRO A 39 -20.93 3.93 25.43
N PRO A 40 -21.21 3.03 24.47
CA PRO A 40 -20.21 2.66 23.49
C PRO A 40 -19.68 3.95 22.89
N ALA A 41 -18.36 4.11 22.90
CA ALA A 41 -17.72 5.24 22.24
C ALA A 41 -18.26 5.28 20.81
N PHE A 42 -19.12 6.24 20.53
CA PHE A 42 -19.43 6.64 19.17
C PHE A 42 -18.10 7.16 18.62
N LEU A 43 -17.33 6.26 18.02
CA LEU A 43 -16.22 6.61 17.16
C LEU A 43 -16.84 7.39 16.01
N VAL A 44 -16.90 8.72 16.18
CA VAL A 44 -17.01 9.69 15.10
C VAL A 44 -16.07 9.19 14.00
N PRO A 45 -16.58 8.77 12.83
CA PRO A 45 -15.68 8.26 11.79
C PRO A 45 -14.59 9.29 11.44
N TRP A 46 -13.50 8.86 10.81
CA TRP A 46 -12.30 9.69 10.66
C TRP A 46 -12.53 10.91 9.74
N TRP A 47 -13.46 10.81 8.77
CA TRP A 47 -13.86 11.90 7.87
C TRP A 47 -14.57 13.13 8.50
N GLU A 48 -15.00 13.07 9.77
CA GLU A 48 -15.62 14.14 10.56
C GLU A 48 -14.57 14.68 11.53
N LYS A 49 -13.65 13.83 12.01
CA LYS A 49 -12.48 14.24 12.81
C LYS A 49 -11.46 15.03 11.97
N GLY A 50 -11.37 14.73 10.67
CA GLY A 50 -10.47 15.35 9.71
C GLY A 50 -11.17 16.13 8.61
N ALA A 51 -12.43 16.56 8.81
CA ALA A 51 -13.09 17.47 7.89
C ALA A 51 -12.31 18.80 7.87
N LEU A 52 -11.30 18.87 7.01
CA LEU A 52 -10.82 20.10 6.43
C LEU A 52 -12.07 20.82 5.95
N ARG A 53 -12.52 21.79 6.74
CA ARG A 53 -13.61 22.70 6.39
C ARG A 53 -13.31 23.19 4.98
N GLN A 54 -14.04 22.68 4.01
CA GLN A 54 -14.01 23.21 2.66
C GLN A 54 -14.69 24.57 2.71
N ASN A 55 -13.93 25.60 3.07
CA ASN A 55 -14.29 26.96 2.75
C ASN A 55 -14.19 27.10 1.22
N GLY A 56 -15.34 27.12 0.56
CA GLY A 56 -15.48 27.45 -0.85
C GLY A 56 -15.59 26.25 -1.78
N SER A 57 -16.83 25.85 -2.08
CA SER A 57 -17.21 24.91 -3.13
C SER A 57 -16.98 25.50 -4.54
N ALA A 58 -15.74 25.86 -4.86
CA ALA A 58 -15.33 25.92 -6.25
C ALA A 58 -14.95 24.50 -6.65
N SER A 59 -15.77 23.85 -7.50
CA SER A 59 -15.42 22.57 -8.13
C SER A 59 -14.08 22.74 -8.85
N ARG A 60 -12.99 22.34 -8.18
CA ARG A 60 -11.63 22.41 -8.74
C ARG A 60 -11.56 21.37 -9.86
N GLN A 61 -11.74 21.82 -11.09
CA GLN A 61 -11.65 20.97 -12.27
C GLN A 61 -10.18 20.84 -12.68
N TRP A 62 -9.64 19.63 -12.56
CA TRP A 62 -8.31 19.28 -13.05
C TRP A 62 -8.47 18.37 -14.26
N ASN A 63 -8.03 18.83 -15.42
CA ASN A 63 -8.18 18.07 -16.66
C ASN A 63 -7.02 17.08 -16.91
N ASN A 64 -5.88 17.24 -16.23
CA ASN A 64 -4.73 16.33 -16.37
C ASN A 64 -4.18 15.94 -15.00
N VAL A 65 -4.68 14.83 -14.46
CA VAL A 65 -4.08 14.20 -13.28
C VAL A 65 -3.15 13.08 -13.77
N GLN A 66 -1.91 13.09 -13.29
CA GLN A 66 -0.98 11.97 -13.47
C GLN A 66 -0.76 11.28 -12.13
N VAL A 67 -1.08 9.99 -12.07
CA VAL A 67 -0.72 9.16 -10.91
C VAL A 67 0.75 8.77 -11.02
N VAL A 68 1.46 8.91 -9.91
CA VAL A 68 2.86 8.58 -9.76
C VAL A 68 2.96 7.58 -8.62
N VAL A 69 3.62 6.44 -8.85
CA VAL A 69 3.58 5.32 -7.91
C VAL A 69 4.95 4.72 -7.65
N ASP A 70 5.22 4.25 -6.43
CA ASP A 70 6.21 3.20 -6.22
C ASP A 70 5.65 1.82 -6.63
N VAL A 71 6.49 0.79 -6.69
CA VAL A 71 6.09 -0.58 -7.07
C VAL A 71 6.16 -1.54 -5.90
N ASP A 72 7.30 -1.60 -5.23
CA ASP A 72 7.59 -2.65 -4.26
C ASP A 72 7.03 -2.21 -2.91
N ASP A 73 6.31 -3.08 -2.21
CA ASP A 73 5.53 -2.77 -0.99
C ASP A 73 4.41 -1.72 -1.14
N THR A 74 4.35 -1.05 -2.27
CA THR A 74 3.20 -0.22 -2.67
C THR A 74 2.21 -1.03 -3.48
N ILE A 75 2.57 -1.50 -4.68
CA ILE A 75 1.66 -2.24 -5.59
C ILE A 75 1.80 -3.76 -5.42
N LYS A 76 3.00 -4.22 -5.08
CA LYS A 76 3.37 -5.62 -5.05
C LYS A 76 4.30 -5.88 -3.88
N SER A 77 3.98 -6.88 -3.07
CA SER A 77 4.75 -7.22 -1.88
C SER A 77 6.16 -7.69 -2.20
N SER A 78 7.12 -7.17 -1.44
CA SER A 78 8.51 -7.62 -1.38
C SER A 78 8.68 -8.94 -0.61
N GLY A 79 7.74 -9.25 0.28
CA GLY A 79 7.83 -10.35 1.25
C GLY A 79 8.96 -10.18 2.26
N GLY A 80 9.46 -8.97 2.46
CA GLY A 80 10.50 -8.63 3.44
C GLY A 80 11.82 -9.38 3.22
N TRP A 81 12.13 -9.69 1.97
CA TRP A 81 13.34 -10.43 1.62
C TRP A 81 14.60 -9.64 1.96
N ARG A 82 15.57 -10.29 2.62
CA ARG A 82 16.86 -9.68 2.98
C ARG A 82 18.02 -10.52 2.48
N ILE A 83 19.09 -9.87 2.02
CA ILE A 83 20.40 -10.49 1.82
C ILE A 83 21.39 -9.74 2.70
N LEU A 84 22.18 -10.47 3.50
CA LEU A 84 23.12 -9.88 4.46
C LEU A 84 22.47 -8.81 5.36
N ASN A 85 21.23 -9.07 5.81
CA ASN A 85 20.40 -8.18 6.62
C ASN A 85 19.95 -6.86 5.93
N ILE A 86 20.19 -6.71 4.62
CA ILE A 86 19.75 -5.57 3.82
C ILE A 86 18.45 -5.95 3.10
N PRO A 87 17.36 -5.17 3.25
CA PRO A 87 16.11 -5.41 2.55
C PRO A 87 16.29 -5.26 1.04
N ILE A 88 15.79 -6.23 0.27
CA ILE A 88 15.83 -6.23 -1.19
C ILE A 88 14.44 -5.89 -1.74
N GLY A 89 14.27 -4.59 -1.96
CA GLY A 89 13.09 -4.01 -2.61
C GLY A 89 11.86 -4.11 -1.72
N GLY A 90 11.96 -3.63 -0.48
CA GLY A 90 10.86 -3.59 0.49
C GLY A 90 11.14 -4.32 1.81
N ILE A 91 10.31 -4.00 2.80
CA ILE A 91 10.30 -4.52 4.16
C ILE A 91 9.01 -5.29 4.51
N ASP A 92 7.95 -5.20 3.68
CA ASP A 92 6.64 -5.75 3.98
C ASP A 92 6.66 -7.28 4.05
N THR A 93 6.30 -7.82 5.20
CA THR A 93 6.13 -9.25 5.39
C THR A 93 4.65 -9.67 5.40
N GLN A 94 3.71 -8.73 5.31
CA GLN A 94 2.27 -9.03 5.43
C GLN A 94 1.74 -9.92 4.31
N TYR A 95 2.35 -9.87 3.12
CA TYR A 95 2.01 -10.71 1.96
C TYR A 95 3.25 -11.41 1.43
N ASP A 96 3.06 -12.59 0.80
CA ASP A 96 4.18 -13.30 0.18
C ASP A 96 4.81 -12.46 -0.93
N ARG A 97 6.12 -12.63 -1.09
CA ARG A 97 6.87 -11.96 -2.15
C ARG A 97 6.23 -12.22 -3.49
N GLY A 98 5.99 -11.17 -4.24
CA GLY A 98 5.45 -11.30 -5.59
C GLY A 98 3.95 -11.07 -5.69
N VAL A 99 3.24 -11.08 -4.57
CA VAL A 99 1.78 -10.92 -4.54
C VAL A 99 1.41 -9.46 -4.73
N PHE A 100 0.45 -9.19 -5.62
CA PHE A 100 -0.14 -7.87 -5.75
C PHE A 100 -1.09 -7.60 -4.60
N TYR A 101 -1.04 -6.41 -4.01
CA TYR A 101 -2.00 -6.06 -2.97
C TYR A 101 -3.42 -6.01 -3.54
N PRO A 102 -4.43 -6.57 -2.85
CA PRO A 102 -5.79 -6.65 -3.37
C PRO A 102 -6.34 -5.26 -3.75
N GLY A 103 -6.78 -5.10 -5.00
CA GLY A 103 -7.36 -3.83 -5.47
C GLY A 103 -6.37 -2.73 -5.85
N ALA A 104 -5.06 -2.89 -5.60
CA ALA A 104 -4.05 -1.86 -5.82
C ALA A 104 -4.06 -1.26 -7.22
N SER A 105 -4.01 -2.12 -8.22
CA SER A 105 -3.95 -1.69 -9.62
C SER A 105 -5.28 -1.08 -10.09
N GLN A 106 -6.43 -1.51 -9.55
CA GLN A 106 -7.72 -0.88 -9.83
C GLN A 106 -7.80 0.51 -9.20
N PHE A 107 -7.36 0.68 -7.96
CA PHE A 107 -7.34 1.99 -7.29
C PHE A 107 -6.52 3.02 -8.07
N VAL A 108 -5.29 2.66 -8.45
CA VAL A 108 -4.43 3.53 -9.27
C VAL A 108 -5.05 3.85 -10.63
N PHE A 109 -5.70 2.87 -11.26
CA PHE A 109 -6.45 3.10 -12.50
C PHE A 109 -7.61 4.09 -12.30
N GLU A 110 -8.40 3.93 -11.24
CA GLU A 110 -9.50 4.85 -10.93
C GLU A 110 -9.02 6.27 -10.67
N LEU A 111 -7.92 6.45 -9.93
CA LEU A 111 -7.30 7.76 -9.73
C LEU A 111 -6.85 8.40 -11.06
N ALA A 112 -6.26 7.62 -11.96
CA ALA A 112 -5.73 8.12 -13.22
C ALA A 112 -6.82 8.46 -14.24
N THR A 113 -7.96 7.78 -14.17
CA THR A 113 -9.05 7.91 -15.15
C THR A 113 -10.21 8.75 -14.64
N HIS A 114 -10.23 9.09 -13.35
CA HIS A 114 -11.26 9.97 -12.82
C HIS A 114 -11.18 11.35 -13.45
N GLN A 115 -12.27 11.74 -14.11
CA GLN A 115 -12.49 13.09 -14.59
C GLN A 115 -13.59 13.71 -13.74
N PRO A 116 -13.33 14.84 -13.06
CA PRO A 116 -14.38 15.57 -12.37
C PRO A 116 -15.47 15.89 -13.39
N ARG A 117 -16.73 15.52 -13.10
CA ARG A 117 -17.84 15.88 -13.98
C ARG A 117 -17.92 17.41 -14.04
N PRO A 118 -18.02 18.03 -15.24
CA PRO A 118 -18.31 19.44 -15.30
C PRO A 118 -19.65 19.71 -14.61
N SER A 119 -19.72 20.80 -13.85
CA SER A 119 -20.92 21.30 -13.17
C SER A 119 -22.01 21.81 -14.13
N SER A 120 -21.83 21.62 -15.45
CA SER A 120 -22.75 22.01 -16.51
C SER A 120 -22.94 20.82 -17.47
N PRO A 121 -24.13 20.63 -18.05
CA PRO A 121 -24.38 19.54 -18.98
C PRO A 121 -23.37 19.58 -20.13
N PRO A 122 -22.82 18.43 -20.54
CA PRO A 122 -21.76 18.39 -21.53
C PRO A 122 -22.31 18.95 -22.84
N ARG A 123 -21.78 20.10 -23.27
CA ARG A 123 -21.83 20.48 -24.68
C ARG A 123 -21.12 19.33 -25.41
N LYS A 124 -21.84 18.60 -26.27
CA LYS A 124 -21.30 17.48 -27.05
C LYS A 124 -20.06 17.94 -27.81
N ILE A 125 -18.89 17.76 -27.22
CA ILE A 125 -17.58 17.92 -27.86
C ILE A 125 -16.95 16.54 -27.74
N GLY A 126 -16.85 15.87 -28.89
CA GLY A 126 -16.48 14.45 -29.03
C GLY A 126 -15.02 14.11 -28.70
N ASN A 127 -14.39 14.78 -27.74
CA ASN A 127 -13.03 14.47 -27.31
C ASN A 127 -13.05 13.98 -25.86
N SER A 128 -13.20 12.67 -25.66
CA SER A 128 -12.83 12.04 -24.39
C SER A 128 -11.36 12.37 -24.12
N VAL A 129 -11.06 13.17 -23.09
CA VAL A 129 -9.68 13.45 -22.70
C VAL A 129 -9.04 12.12 -22.30
N LYS A 130 -7.95 11.72 -22.97
CA LYS A 130 -7.25 10.48 -22.61
C LYS A 130 -6.53 10.68 -21.29
N PRO A 131 -6.65 9.74 -20.32
CA PRO A 131 -5.93 9.81 -19.06
C PRO A 131 -4.41 9.80 -19.31
N LEU A 132 -3.67 10.56 -18.49
CA LEU A 132 -2.21 10.51 -18.55
C LEU A 132 -1.70 9.12 -18.15
N PRO A 133 -0.61 8.64 -18.77
CA PRO A 133 -0.08 7.33 -18.44
C PRO A 133 0.54 7.32 -17.04
N LEU A 134 0.52 6.15 -16.42
CA LEU A 134 1.08 5.92 -15.09
C LEU A 134 2.60 6.16 -15.10
N ALA A 135 3.08 6.97 -14.15
CA ALA A 135 4.51 7.13 -13.88
C ALA A 135 4.91 6.28 -12.66
N VAL A 136 6.15 5.81 -12.68
CA VAL A 136 6.74 4.95 -11.65
C VAL A 136 8.04 5.56 -11.14
N LEU A 137 8.13 5.78 -9.83
CA LEU A 137 9.36 6.18 -9.13
C LEU A 137 9.82 5.03 -8.25
N THR A 138 10.79 4.25 -8.73
CA THR A 138 11.17 2.99 -8.09
C THR A 138 12.57 3.03 -7.50
N ALA A 139 12.75 2.35 -6.36
CA ALA A 139 14.06 2.07 -5.78
C ALA A 139 14.92 1.13 -6.63
N ARG A 140 14.35 0.47 -7.64
CA ARG A 140 15.08 -0.41 -8.56
C ARG A 140 16.10 0.38 -9.39
N ILE A 141 17.17 -0.32 -9.77
CA ILE A 141 18.22 0.21 -10.65
C ILE A 141 17.89 -0.12 -12.13
N PRO A 142 18.43 0.65 -13.10
CA PRO A 142 18.17 0.43 -14.52
C PRO A 142 18.52 -0.98 -15.04
N GLN A 143 19.43 -1.69 -14.38
CA GLN A 143 19.83 -3.07 -14.70
C GLN A 143 18.73 -4.09 -14.37
N VAL A 144 17.75 -3.73 -13.54
CA VAL A 144 16.55 -4.54 -13.26
C VAL A 144 15.31 -3.77 -13.75
N PRO A 145 15.18 -3.55 -15.08
CA PRO A 145 14.18 -2.64 -15.61
C PRO A 145 12.79 -3.26 -15.56
N ILE A 146 11.78 -2.39 -15.42
CA ILE A 146 10.39 -2.69 -15.73
C ILE A 146 10.26 -2.75 -17.25
N LYS A 147 9.92 -3.94 -17.76
CA LYS A 147 9.72 -4.26 -19.17
C LYS A 147 8.25 -4.60 -19.41
N ARG A 148 7.85 -4.72 -20.70
CA ARG A 148 6.51 -5.20 -21.07
C ARG A 148 6.20 -6.61 -20.52
N THR A 149 7.23 -7.42 -20.31
CA THR A 149 7.13 -8.76 -19.74
C THR A 149 7.05 -8.75 -18.21
N SER A 150 7.36 -7.63 -17.54
CA SER A 150 7.29 -7.53 -16.08
C SER A 150 5.86 -7.71 -15.61
N THR A 151 5.70 -8.48 -14.52
CA THR A 151 4.39 -8.77 -13.91
C THR A 151 3.61 -7.48 -13.58
N VAL A 152 4.28 -6.44 -13.07
CA VAL A 152 3.65 -5.15 -12.77
C VAL A 152 3.07 -4.47 -14.02
N PHE A 153 3.81 -4.47 -15.14
CA PHE A 153 3.33 -3.91 -16.40
C PHE A 153 2.11 -4.68 -16.90
N ARG A 154 2.22 -6.02 -16.93
CA ARG A 154 1.12 -6.90 -17.36
C ARG A 154 -0.12 -6.72 -16.50
N ARG A 155 0.04 -6.53 -15.19
CA ARG A 155 -1.08 -6.32 -14.27
C ARG A 155 -1.81 -5.01 -14.56
N PHE A 156 -1.10 -3.88 -14.73
CA PHE A 156 -1.75 -2.63 -15.11
C PHE A 156 -2.41 -2.70 -16.49
N ARG A 157 -1.81 -3.46 -17.43
CA ARG A 157 -2.42 -3.71 -18.74
C ARG A 157 -3.67 -4.56 -18.68
N GLU A 158 -3.72 -5.56 -17.82
CA GLU A 158 -4.91 -6.37 -17.54
C GLU A 158 -6.06 -5.48 -17.04
N ILE A 159 -5.81 -4.67 -15.99
CA ILE A 159 -6.80 -3.72 -15.46
C ILE A 159 -7.27 -2.75 -16.54
N ALA A 160 -6.35 -2.17 -17.30
CA ALA A 160 -6.69 -1.22 -18.35
C ALA A 160 -7.61 -1.85 -19.40
N ASN A 161 -7.29 -3.08 -19.84
CA ASN A 161 -8.09 -3.82 -20.82
C ASN A 161 -9.48 -4.17 -20.27
N GLU A 162 -9.57 -4.65 -19.02
CA GLU A 162 -10.86 -4.97 -18.36
C GLU A 162 -11.77 -3.74 -18.24
N ASN A 163 -11.20 -2.54 -18.16
CA ASN A 163 -11.93 -1.28 -18.08
C ASN A 163 -12.06 -0.56 -19.44
N ASN A 164 -11.69 -1.20 -20.57
CA ASN A 164 -11.74 -0.65 -21.93
C ASN A 164 -10.80 0.55 -22.21
N TYR A 165 -9.66 0.61 -21.53
CA TYR A 165 -8.57 1.58 -21.75
C TYR A 165 -7.32 0.90 -22.31
N ALA A 166 -7.45 0.26 -23.48
CA ALA A 166 -6.37 -0.51 -24.10
C ALA A 166 -5.11 0.30 -24.49
N GLU A 167 -5.10 1.63 -24.36
CA GLU A 167 -3.90 2.45 -24.59
C GLU A 167 -3.28 2.97 -23.28
N TRP A 168 -3.92 2.75 -22.14
CA TRP A 168 -3.44 3.20 -20.84
C TRP A 168 -2.54 2.15 -20.16
N GLY A 169 -1.64 2.62 -19.29
CA GLY A 169 -0.72 1.80 -18.52
C GLY A 169 0.54 2.57 -18.11
N ILE A 170 1.60 1.83 -17.78
CA ILE A 170 2.91 2.40 -17.43
C ILE A 170 3.57 3.00 -18.68
N ASP A 171 4.00 4.26 -18.58
CA ASP A 171 4.85 4.90 -19.60
C ASP A 171 6.29 4.37 -19.49
N LEU A 172 6.57 3.26 -20.18
CA LEU A 172 7.89 2.63 -20.19
C LEU A 172 8.99 3.48 -20.83
N ARG A 173 8.65 4.50 -21.63
CA ARG A 173 9.63 5.33 -22.33
C ARG A 173 10.13 6.46 -21.45
N ASN A 174 9.20 7.17 -20.81
CA ASN A 174 9.49 8.42 -20.10
C ASN A 174 8.92 8.49 -18.68
N GLY A 175 8.14 7.50 -18.27
CA GLY A 175 7.44 7.48 -16.98
C GLY A 175 8.06 6.57 -15.92
N VAL A 176 8.99 5.69 -16.27
CA VAL A 176 9.72 4.88 -15.27
C VAL A 176 11.05 5.54 -14.93
N LEU A 177 11.19 5.99 -13.69
CA LEU A 177 12.37 6.68 -13.19
C LEU A 177 13.00 5.85 -12.07
N TYR A 178 14.17 5.32 -12.39
CA TYR A 178 14.92 4.41 -11.54
C TYR A 178 15.78 5.16 -10.51
N SER A 179 16.10 4.43 -9.46
CA SER A 179 17.14 4.82 -8.52
C SER A 179 18.53 4.58 -9.11
N THR A 180 19.58 4.96 -8.38
CA THR A 180 20.96 4.63 -8.76
C THR A 180 21.53 3.53 -7.86
N LEU A 181 22.67 2.94 -8.23
CA LEU A 181 23.39 2.00 -7.38
C LEU A 181 23.71 2.60 -6.00
N LYS A 182 23.98 3.92 -5.93
CA LYS A 182 24.22 4.63 -4.67
C LYS A 182 23.04 4.47 -3.70
N GLN A 183 21.83 4.73 -4.14
CA GLN A 183 20.62 4.59 -3.32
C GLN A 183 20.23 3.14 -3.05
N TRP A 184 20.61 2.22 -3.94
CA TRP A 184 20.42 0.79 -3.72
C TRP A 184 21.25 0.31 -2.52
N VAL A 185 22.45 0.84 -2.35
CA VAL A 185 23.33 0.60 -1.18
C VAL A 185 22.94 1.48 0.02
N PHE A 186 22.71 2.78 -0.20
CA PHE A 186 22.42 3.79 0.82
C PHE A 186 20.93 4.13 0.87
N GLN A 187 20.19 3.26 1.55
CA GLN A 187 18.73 3.25 1.63
C GLN A 187 18.11 4.55 2.17
N TRP A 188 18.79 5.26 3.08
CA TRP A 188 18.29 6.51 3.68
C TRP A 188 18.22 7.70 2.70
N THR A 189 18.82 7.59 1.52
CA THR A 189 18.75 8.63 0.47
C THR A 189 17.69 8.36 -0.60
N LYS A 190 16.89 7.29 -0.44
CA LYS A 190 15.84 6.91 -1.39
C LYS A 190 14.76 7.99 -1.53
N GLY A 191 14.36 8.62 -0.42
CA GLY A 191 13.37 9.69 -0.43
C GLY A 191 13.79 10.88 -1.30
N ASP A 192 15.02 11.36 -1.12
CA ASP A 192 15.59 12.46 -1.93
C ASP A 192 15.63 12.10 -3.41
N ARG A 193 16.04 10.86 -3.73
CA ARG A 193 16.12 10.40 -5.10
C ARG A 193 14.75 10.31 -5.77
N LYS A 194 13.72 9.87 -5.05
CA LYS A 194 12.34 9.86 -5.56
C LYS A 194 11.84 11.28 -5.79
N PHE A 195 12.17 12.21 -4.90
CA PHE A 195 11.88 13.62 -5.09
C PHE A 195 12.59 14.21 -6.34
N GLU A 196 13.89 13.94 -6.54
CA GLU A 196 14.62 14.34 -7.75
C GLU A 196 14.01 13.76 -9.03
N ASN A 197 13.63 12.49 -9.00
CA ASN A 197 12.96 11.85 -10.13
C ASN A 197 11.59 12.49 -10.39
N PHE A 198 10.84 12.85 -9.35
CA PHE A 198 9.60 13.61 -9.50
C PHE A 198 9.85 14.97 -10.17
N GLU A 199 10.89 15.73 -9.78
CA GLU A 199 11.25 16.99 -10.45
C GLU A 199 11.49 16.78 -11.95
N LEU A 200 12.21 15.72 -12.30
CA LEU A 200 12.49 15.37 -13.69
C LEU A 200 11.20 15.04 -14.45
N LEU A 201 10.29 14.27 -13.85
CA LEU A 201 8.98 13.98 -14.42
C LEU A 201 8.16 15.26 -14.63
N LYS A 202 8.09 16.12 -13.60
CA LYS A 202 7.37 17.39 -13.66
C LYS A 202 7.92 18.30 -14.75
N GLN A 203 9.24 18.37 -14.90
CA GLN A 203 9.89 19.13 -15.97
C GLN A 203 9.55 18.57 -17.36
N ARG A 204 9.54 17.23 -17.54
CA ARG A 204 9.12 16.60 -18.81
C ARG A 204 7.67 16.93 -19.15
N ARG A 205 6.76 16.83 -18.18
CA ARG A 205 5.33 17.14 -18.37
C ARG A 205 5.10 18.62 -18.61
N ARG A 206 5.86 19.51 -17.97
CA ARG A 206 5.87 20.95 -18.26
C ARG A 206 6.23 21.22 -19.73
N ARG A 207 7.26 20.56 -20.26
CA ARG A 207 7.64 20.69 -21.69
C ARG A 207 6.55 20.16 -22.63
N GLN A 208 5.89 19.06 -22.25
CA GLN A 208 4.88 18.42 -23.09
C GLN A 208 3.52 19.16 -23.10
N PHE A 209 3.08 19.68 -21.96
CA PHE A 209 1.71 20.21 -21.79
C PHE A 209 1.65 21.71 -21.45
N GLY A 210 2.77 22.30 -21.02
CA GLY A 210 2.85 23.66 -20.46
C GLY A 210 2.88 23.68 -18.92
N HIS A 211 3.20 24.83 -18.35
CA HIS A 211 3.26 25.04 -16.88
C HIS A 211 1.89 24.83 -16.21
N ASP A 212 1.88 24.29 -15.00
CA ASP A 212 0.72 24.09 -14.09
C ASP A 212 -0.47 23.25 -14.59
N LYS A 213 -0.43 22.74 -15.82
CA LYS A 213 -1.54 21.98 -16.39
C LYS A 213 -1.69 20.56 -15.87
N VAL A 214 -0.62 19.99 -15.30
CA VAL A 214 -0.61 18.62 -14.78
C VAL A 214 -0.57 18.66 -13.26
N LYS A 215 -1.52 17.96 -12.64
CA LYS A 215 -1.57 17.70 -11.21
C LYS A 215 -1.18 16.25 -10.94
N TYR A 216 -0.70 15.97 -9.74
CA TYR A 216 -0.15 14.67 -9.39
C TYR A 216 -0.80 14.09 -8.15
N VAL A 217 -0.95 12.76 -8.14
CA VAL A 217 -1.22 11.98 -6.94
C VAL A 217 -0.04 11.04 -6.74
N TRP A 218 0.59 11.10 -5.57
CA TRP A 218 1.68 10.20 -5.20
C TRP A 218 1.11 9.01 -4.41
N VAL A 219 1.50 7.80 -4.80
CA VAL A 219 1.13 6.57 -4.10
C VAL A 219 2.42 5.82 -3.78
N GLY A 220 2.72 5.64 -2.50
CA GLY A 220 3.92 4.96 -2.01
C GLY A 220 3.62 4.14 -0.76
N ASP A 221 4.66 3.74 -0.04
CA ASP A 221 4.56 2.99 1.20
C ASP A 221 5.33 3.64 2.38
N THR A 222 5.17 3.09 3.58
CA THR A 222 5.87 3.60 4.78
C THR A 222 7.24 2.95 5.03
N GLY A 223 7.66 2.00 4.19
CA GLY A 223 8.86 1.20 4.36
C GLY A 223 10.10 1.71 3.63
N GLU A 224 9.95 2.31 2.44
CA GLU A 224 11.08 2.71 1.56
C GLU A 224 11.24 4.23 1.35
N MET A 225 11.06 5.03 2.41
CA MET A 225 11.21 6.50 2.40
C MET A 225 10.24 7.26 1.47
N ASP A 226 9.12 6.63 1.06
CA ASP A 226 8.14 7.28 0.19
C ASP A 226 7.33 8.35 0.91
N ARG A 227 7.23 8.25 2.24
CA ARG A 227 6.66 9.30 3.09
C ARG A 227 7.47 10.59 2.92
N GLU A 228 8.78 10.52 3.13
CA GLU A 228 9.69 11.65 3.03
C GLU A 228 9.65 12.24 1.62
N ALA A 229 9.66 11.39 0.59
CA ALA A 229 9.50 11.82 -0.79
C ALA A 229 8.18 12.57 -1.02
N GLY A 230 7.06 12.00 -0.58
CA GLY A 230 5.74 12.59 -0.70
C GLY A 230 5.60 13.92 0.06
N GLU A 231 6.15 14.01 1.27
CA GLU A 231 6.19 15.26 2.02
C GLU A 231 7.07 16.31 1.33
N MET A 232 8.21 15.94 0.75
CA MET A 232 9.04 16.87 -0.02
C MET A 232 8.30 17.39 -1.27
N MET A 233 7.59 16.52 -1.98
CA MET A 233 6.75 16.91 -3.11
C MET A 233 5.66 17.91 -2.67
N ALA A 234 4.96 17.61 -1.57
CA ALA A 234 3.92 18.48 -1.00
C ALA A 234 4.48 19.82 -0.49
N ARG A 235 5.66 19.83 0.15
CA ARG A 235 6.30 21.06 0.64
C ARG A 235 6.73 21.97 -0.50
N LYS A 236 7.37 21.41 -1.54
CA LYS A 236 7.96 22.19 -2.63
C LYS A 236 6.99 22.51 -3.77
N HIS A 237 5.95 21.70 -3.98
CA HIS A 237 4.95 21.88 -5.05
C HIS A 237 3.51 21.66 -4.55
N PRO A 238 3.07 22.36 -3.49
CA PRO A 238 1.73 22.19 -2.90
C PRO A 238 0.59 22.48 -3.89
N GLU A 239 0.84 23.29 -4.91
CA GLU A 239 -0.12 23.57 -5.98
C GLU A 239 -0.22 22.44 -7.00
N SER A 240 0.80 21.58 -7.11
CA SER A 240 0.88 20.51 -8.10
C SER A 240 0.46 19.15 -7.54
N ILE A 241 0.63 18.89 -6.25
CA ILE A 241 0.25 17.63 -5.60
C ILE A 241 -1.17 17.71 -5.05
N LEU A 242 -2.06 16.81 -5.50
CA LEU A 242 -3.44 16.74 -5.01
C LEU A 242 -3.56 15.96 -3.71
N ALA A 243 -2.79 14.87 -3.60
CA ALA A 243 -2.77 14.02 -2.42
C ALA A 243 -1.55 13.09 -2.46
N VAL A 244 -1.16 12.62 -1.28
CA VAL A 244 -0.22 11.54 -1.07
C VAL A 244 -0.94 10.39 -0.38
N PHE A 245 -0.83 9.18 -0.91
CA PHE A 245 -1.35 7.96 -0.32
C PHE A 245 -0.18 7.05 0.06
N LEU A 246 -0.09 6.67 1.33
CA LEU A 246 0.96 5.83 1.89
C LEU A 246 0.39 4.51 2.38
N HIS A 247 0.73 3.43 1.69
CA HIS A 247 0.43 2.07 2.11
C HIS A 247 1.24 1.74 3.35
N TYR A 248 0.54 1.48 4.45
CA TYR A 248 1.16 1.21 5.73
C TYR A 248 1.63 -0.24 5.79
N VAL A 249 2.94 -0.41 5.64
CA VAL A 249 3.63 -1.70 5.64
C VAL A 249 4.48 -1.88 6.89
N SER A 250 4.71 -3.14 7.27
CA SER A 250 5.49 -3.46 8.46
C SER A 250 6.30 -4.74 8.30
N GLU A 251 7.47 -4.77 8.94
CA GLU A 251 8.25 -6.00 9.14
C GLU A 251 7.61 -6.94 10.18
N ARG A 252 6.77 -6.42 11.08
CA ARG A 252 6.25 -7.17 12.24
C ARG A 252 4.87 -7.75 11.94
N HIS A 253 4.82 -9.06 11.66
CA HIS A 253 3.59 -9.81 11.41
C HIS A 253 2.55 -9.81 12.57
N HIS A 254 2.93 -9.40 13.79
CA HIS A 254 2.21 -9.81 15.00
C HIS A 254 1.66 -8.69 15.89
N LEU A 255 1.96 -7.42 15.59
CA LEU A 255 1.33 -6.32 16.31
C LEU A 255 0.58 -5.47 15.28
N PRO A 256 -0.72 -5.19 15.46
CA PRO A 256 -1.38 -4.14 14.70
C PRO A 256 -0.75 -2.83 15.17
N ALA A 257 0.39 -2.47 14.59
CA ALA A 257 0.99 -1.16 14.80
C ALA A 257 -0.06 -0.16 14.34
N GLU A 258 -0.55 0.70 15.25
CA GLU A 258 -1.65 1.61 14.96
C GLU A 258 -1.41 2.36 13.65
N LEU A 259 -2.46 2.47 12.84
CA LEU A 259 -2.35 3.21 11.59
C LEU A 259 -2.11 4.68 11.96
N PRO A 260 -1.06 5.33 11.44
CA PRO A 260 -0.81 6.72 11.75
C PRO A 260 -2.01 7.58 11.34
N GLU A 261 -2.24 8.67 12.08
CA GLU A 261 -3.27 9.64 11.72
C GLU A 261 -2.90 10.33 10.40
N ASP A 262 -3.93 10.59 9.58
CA ASP A 262 -3.78 11.40 8.40
C ASP A 262 -3.44 12.85 8.79
N TYR A 263 -2.67 13.53 7.94
CA TYR A 263 -2.32 14.93 8.15
C TYR A 263 -2.23 15.68 6.84
N SER A 264 -1.87 16.96 6.90
CA SER A 264 -1.61 17.75 5.69
C SER A 264 -0.27 18.45 5.77
N VAL A 265 0.35 18.62 4.60
CA VAL A 265 1.60 19.34 4.43
C VAL A 265 1.34 20.44 3.41
N ASN A 266 1.41 21.71 3.85
CA ASN A 266 1.07 22.87 3.03
C ASN A 266 -0.30 22.74 2.31
N GLY A 267 -1.30 22.18 3.01
CA GLY A 267 -2.64 21.95 2.47
C GLY A 267 -2.78 20.74 1.54
N THR A 268 -1.68 20.04 1.22
CA THR A 268 -1.73 18.75 0.53
C THR A 268 -2.04 17.65 1.54
N PRO A 269 -3.12 16.86 1.37
CA PRO A 269 -3.44 15.77 2.27
C PRO A 269 -2.48 14.59 2.11
N ILE A 270 -2.09 14.01 3.24
CA ILE A 270 -1.27 12.80 3.36
C ILE A 270 -2.13 11.73 4.05
N TYR A 271 -2.44 10.66 3.32
CA TYR A 271 -3.33 9.59 3.75
C TYR A 271 -2.57 8.30 4.00
N PHE A 272 -2.71 7.72 5.19
CA PHE A 272 -2.22 6.37 5.47
C PHE A 272 -3.33 5.34 5.24
N PHE A 273 -3.01 4.15 4.75
CA PHE A 273 -4.01 3.10 4.58
C PHE A 273 -3.41 1.70 4.70
N ARG A 274 -4.22 0.72 5.13
CA ARG A 274 -3.82 -0.71 5.13
C ARG A 274 -4.31 -1.46 3.91
N THR A 275 -5.51 -1.13 3.43
CA THR A 275 -6.08 -1.76 2.25
C THR A 275 -6.41 -0.71 1.20
N TYR A 276 -6.43 -1.14 -0.04
CA TYR A 276 -6.80 -0.27 -1.15
C TYR A 276 -8.29 0.09 -1.16
N ILE A 277 -9.14 -0.59 -0.38
CA ILE A 277 -10.49 -0.10 -0.08
C ILE A 277 -10.40 1.14 0.80
N GLY A 278 -9.59 1.12 1.86
CA GLY A 278 -9.35 2.28 2.71
C GLY A 278 -8.78 3.47 1.92
N ALA A 279 -7.80 3.23 1.04
CA ALA A 279 -7.27 4.26 0.14
C ALA A 279 -8.36 4.85 -0.78
N ALA A 280 -9.17 3.99 -1.39
CA ALA A 280 -10.27 4.41 -2.27
C ALA A 280 -11.35 5.18 -1.52
N SER A 281 -11.69 4.79 -0.29
CA SER A 281 -12.62 5.50 0.58
C SER A 281 -12.13 6.93 0.86
N LYS A 282 -10.84 7.09 1.20
CA LYS A 282 -10.21 8.41 1.40
C LYS A 282 -10.20 9.26 0.13
N ALA A 283 -9.90 8.64 -1.02
CA ALA A 283 -9.95 9.30 -2.31
C ALA A 283 -11.37 9.74 -2.69
N ALA A 284 -12.39 8.91 -2.44
CA ALA A 284 -13.79 9.23 -2.72
C ALA A 284 -14.29 10.37 -1.84
N ALA A 285 -13.99 10.33 -0.53
CA ALA A 285 -14.29 11.42 0.40
C ALA A 285 -13.63 12.75 -0.02
N SER A 286 -12.45 12.68 -0.64
CA SER A 286 -11.71 13.84 -1.17
C SER A 286 -12.10 14.23 -2.60
N SER A 287 -13.11 13.60 -3.19
CA SER A 287 -13.51 13.80 -4.60
C SER A 287 -12.39 13.56 -5.63
N LEU A 288 -11.39 12.73 -5.29
CA LEU A 288 -10.33 12.28 -6.20
C LEU A 288 -10.79 11.11 -7.07
N ILE A 289 -11.80 10.37 -6.61
CA ILE A 289 -12.50 9.35 -7.39
C ILE A 289 -14.02 9.45 -7.13
N SER A 290 -14.82 8.83 -7.99
CA SER A 290 -16.27 8.77 -7.82
C SER A 290 -16.71 7.64 -6.89
N GLY A 291 -17.97 7.67 -6.42
CA GLY A 291 -18.57 6.52 -5.73
C GLY A 291 -18.62 5.25 -6.60
N ASP A 292 -18.82 5.38 -7.92
CA ASP A 292 -18.75 4.23 -8.85
C ASP A 292 -17.34 3.63 -8.89
N SER A 293 -16.32 4.49 -8.87
CA SER A 293 -14.92 4.09 -8.82
C SER A 293 -14.60 3.35 -7.53
N LEU A 294 -15.09 3.83 -6.39
CA LEU A 294 -14.95 3.13 -5.09
C LEU A 294 -15.53 1.71 -5.16
N VAL A 295 -16.74 1.53 -5.71
CA VAL A 295 -17.36 0.21 -5.85
C VAL A 295 -16.49 -0.74 -6.70
N ARG A 296 -15.91 -0.26 -7.80
CA ARG A 296 -15.01 -1.08 -8.64
C ARG A 296 -13.74 -1.51 -7.90
N VAL A 297 -13.14 -0.61 -7.10
CA VAL A 297 -11.99 -0.95 -6.25
C VAL A 297 -12.38 -2.00 -5.22
N VAL A 298 -13.53 -1.83 -4.55
CA VAL A 298 -14.03 -2.79 -3.56
C VAL A 298 -14.22 -4.17 -4.17
N ASN A 299 -14.94 -4.27 -5.30
CA ASN A 299 -15.17 -5.55 -5.95
C ASN A 299 -13.85 -6.20 -6.37
N ARG A 300 -12.90 -5.42 -6.92
CA ARG A 300 -11.59 -5.97 -7.28
C ARG A 300 -10.79 -6.43 -6.07
N ALA A 301 -10.76 -5.67 -4.98
CA ALA A 301 -10.03 -6.03 -3.78
C ALA A 301 -10.56 -7.34 -3.17
N VAL A 302 -11.88 -7.50 -3.08
CA VAL A 302 -12.50 -8.74 -2.58
C VAL A 302 -12.16 -9.94 -3.48
N LYS A 303 -12.30 -9.78 -4.81
CA LYS A 303 -11.96 -10.84 -5.78
C LYS A 303 -10.49 -11.23 -5.75
N ASP A 304 -9.60 -10.24 -5.70
CA ASP A 304 -8.16 -10.49 -5.64
C ASP A 304 -7.80 -11.27 -4.35
N LEU A 305 -8.34 -10.87 -3.19
CA LEU A 305 -8.05 -11.55 -1.93
C LEU A 305 -8.66 -12.96 -1.86
N ASP A 306 -9.83 -13.18 -2.44
CA ASP A 306 -10.43 -14.52 -2.50
C ASP A 306 -9.65 -15.47 -3.41
N ARG A 307 -9.17 -14.98 -4.56
CA ARG A 307 -8.27 -15.75 -5.46
C ARG A 307 -6.97 -16.16 -4.81
N MET A 308 -6.47 -15.41 -3.82
CA MET A 308 -5.28 -15.78 -3.05
C MET A 308 -5.54 -16.95 -2.08
N ASN A 309 -6.79 -17.41 -1.94
CA ASN A 309 -7.20 -18.50 -1.04
C ASN A 309 -6.75 -18.31 0.42
N VAL A 310 -6.71 -17.05 0.87
CA VAL A 310 -6.34 -16.69 2.24
C VAL A 310 -7.42 -17.18 3.21
N ARG A 311 -7.02 -17.76 4.35
CA ARG A 311 -7.93 -18.19 5.42
C ARG A 311 -8.74 -17.00 5.96
N ALA A 312 -10.03 -17.21 6.24
CA ALA A 312 -10.92 -16.16 6.76
C ALA A 312 -10.45 -15.53 8.07
N THR A 313 -9.68 -16.26 8.89
CA THR A 313 -9.09 -15.78 10.15
C THR A 313 -7.89 -14.86 9.97
N SER A 314 -7.36 -14.72 8.75
CA SER A 314 -6.22 -13.85 8.46
C SER A 314 -6.55 -12.38 8.70
N SER A 315 -5.57 -11.61 9.20
CA SER A 315 -5.68 -10.15 9.32
C SER A 315 -6.06 -9.48 7.99
N LYS A 316 -5.63 -10.03 6.85
CA LYS A 316 -5.97 -9.51 5.51
C LYS A 316 -7.48 -9.37 5.28
N TRP A 317 -8.25 -10.39 5.67
CA TRP A 317 -9.71 -10.36 5.55
C TRP A 317 -10.36 -9.45 6.59
N ARG A 318 -9.78 -9.37 7.79
CA ARG A 318 -10.25 -8.49 8.86
C ARG A 318 -10.09 -7.02 8.45
N ASP A 319 -8.92 -6.63 7.97
CA ASP A 319 -8.61 -5.28 7.51
C ASP A 319 -9.49 -4.90 6.33
N LEU A 320 -9.64 -5.80 5.35
CA LEU A 320 -10.49 -5.56 4.18
C LEU A 320 -11.97 -5.40 4.58
N ARG A 321 -12.47 -6.17 5.56
CA ARG A 321 -13.82 -6.04 6.08
C ARG A 321 -14.05 -4.71 6.79
N MET A 322 -13.12 -4.28 7.65
CA MET A 322 -13.23 -2.99 8.32
C MET A 322 -13.31 -1.83 7.32
N ASP A 323 -12.45 -1.85 6.30
CA ASP A 323 -12.47 -0.83 5.25
C ASP A 323 -13.70 -0.94 4.33
N PHE A 324 -14.24 -2.15 4.12
CA PHE A 324 -15.51 -2.36 3.41
C PHE A 324 -16.69 -1.73 4.15
N GLU A 325 -16.80 -1.95 5.46
CA GLU A 325 -17.86 -1.37 6.30
C GLU A 325 -17.78 0.16 6.28
N GLU A 326 -16.56 0.73 6.26
CA GLU A 326 -16.36 2.17 6.12
C GLU A 326 -16.72 2.69 4.72
N ALA A 327 -16.34 1.98 3.67
CA ALA A 327 -16.77 2.27 2.30
C ALA A 327 -18.31 2.22 2.19
N GLU A 328 -18.95 1.28 2.90
CA GLU A 328 -20.40 1.20 2.97
C GLU A 328 -20.97 2.46 3.62
N ARG A 329 -20.41 2.97 4.72
CA ARG A 329 -20.89 4.23 5.34
C ARG A 329 -20.79 5.43 4.39
N LEU A 330 -19.71 5.52 3.62
CA LEU A 330 -19.48 6.58 2.63
C LEU A 330 -20.47 6.53 1.46
N LEU A 331 -20.79 5.34 0.98
CA LEU A 331 -21.75 5.18 -0.09
C LEU A 331 -23.16 5.44 0.47
N GLY A 332 -23.88 6.43 -0.07
CA GLY A 332 -25.28 6.66 0.33
C GLY A 332 -26.16 5.42 0.08
N PRO A 333 -27.35 5.34 0.72
CA PRO A 333 -28.23 4.15 0.68
C PRO A 333 -28.49 3.62 -0.74
N TRP A 334 -28.70 4.51 -1.70
CA TRP A 334 -29.00 4.17 -3.10
C TRP A 334 -28.00 3.23 -3.75
N ARG A 335 -26.69 3.45 -3.53
CA ARG A 335 -25.64 2.64 -4.18
C ARG A 335 -25.53 1.25 -3.56
N LYS A 336 -25.72 1.14 -2.25
CA LYS A 336 -25.60 -0.12 -1.49
C LYS A 336 -26.56 -1.20 -1.95
N PHE A 337 -27.76 -0.82 -2.37
CA PHE A 337 -28.86 -1.75 -2.63
C PHE A 337 -29.06 -2.11 -4.10
N ARG A 338 -28.36 -1.44 -5.03
CA ARG A 338 -28.65 -1.58 -6.46
C ARG A 338 -27.44 -1.86 -7.35
N ASP A 339 -26.22 -1.61 -6.88
CA ASP A 339 -25.04 -1.88 -7.69
C ASP A 339 -24.67 -3.38 -7.65
N PRO A 340 -24.71 -4.11 -8.79
CA PRO A 340 -24.43 -5.55 -8.80
C PRO A 340 -23.01 -5.91 -8.35
N ALA A 341 -22.01 -5.06 -8.65
CA ALA A 341 -20.63 -5.30 -8.25
C ALA A 341 -20.45 -5.12 -6.74
N TRP A 342 -21.18 -4.17 -6.14
CA TRP A 342 -21.24 -4.01 -4.69
C TRP A 342 -21.87 -5.23 -4.02
N LEU A 343 -23.03 -5.68 -4.51
CA LEU A 343 -23.74 -6.83 -3.95
C LEU A 343 -22.93 -8.13 -4.07
N GLU A 344 -22.21 -8.30 -5.19
CA GLU A 344 -21.27 -9.42 -5.38
C GLU A 344 -20.15 -9.39 -4.32
N ALA A 345 -19.51 -8.24 -4.13
CA ALA A 345 -18.44 -8.07 -3.14
C ALA A 345 -18.95 -8.31 -1.70
N LYS A 346 -20.14 -7.78 -1.38
CA LYS A 346 -20.81 -7.97 -0.08
C LYS A 346 -21.08 -9.44 0.19
N LYS A 347 -21.69 -10.14 -0.77
CA LYS A 347 -21.97 -11.57 -0.66
C LYS A 347 -20.69 -12.38 -0.46
N ALA A 348 -19.64 -12.10 -1.23
CA ALA A 348 -18.36 -12.81 -1.10
C ALA A 348 -17.73 -12.62 0.30
N LEU A 349 -17.85 -11.42 0.88
CA LEU A 349 -17.43 -11.16 2.27
C LEU A 349 -18.30 -11.94 3.26
N GLU A 350 -19.62 -11.88 3.14
CA GLU A 350 -20.56 -12.61 4.01
C GLU A 350 -20.30 -14.12 3.97
N ASP A 351 -20.17 -14.70 2.78
CA ASP A 351 -19.84 -16.12 2.57
C ASP A 351 -18.50 -16.51 3.21
N LYS A 352 -17.52 -15.60 3.20
CA LYS A 352 -16.19 -15.85 3.79
C LYS A 352 -16.23 -15.97 5.31
N PHE A 353 -17.09 -15.20 5.95
CA PHE A 353 -17.24 -15.17 7.41
C PHE A 353 -18.41 -16.01 7.92
N ASN A 354 -19.20 -16.63 7.05
CA ASN A 354 -20.30 -17.49 7.43
C ASN A 354 -19.77 -18.80 8.09
N PRO A 355 -20.11 -19.07 9.37
CA PRO A 355 -19.66 -20.26 10.09
C PRO A 355 -20.02 -21.58 9.37
N THR A 356 -21.16 -21.64 8.71
CA THR A 356 -21.63 -22.83 7.99
C THR A 356 -20.79 -23.11 6.75
N VAL A 357 -20.40 -22.06 6.01
CA VAL A 357 -19.50 -22.16 4.85
C VAL A 357 -18.08 -22.53 5.29
N LEU A 358 -17.63 -22.03 6.45
CA LEU A 358 -16.35 -22.40 7.04
C LEU A 358 -16.31 -23.88 7.44
N ALA A 359 -17.38 -24.40 8.03
CA ALA A 359 -17.53 -25.83 8.38
C ALA A 359 -17.56 -26.73 7.13
N ASP A 360 -18.27 -26.33 6.07
CA ASP A 360 -18.34 -27.08 4.81
C ASP A 360 -17.02 -27.08 4.03
N LYS A 361 -16.28 -25.95 4.02
CA LYS A 361 -14.93 -25.90 3.42
C LYS A 361 -13.93 -26.73 4.21
N GLN A 362 -14.04 -26.79 5.54
CA GLN A 362 -13.21 -27.67 6.37
C GLN A 362 -13.52 -29.15 6.12
N ARG A 363 -14.80 -29.52 5.94
CA ARG A 363 -15.24 -30.88 5.56
C ARG A 363 -14.78 -31.28 4.16
N LYS A 364 -14.88 -30.37 3.17
CA LYS A 364 -14.43 -30.62 1.79
C LYS A 364 -12.90 -30.62 1.63
N GLY A 365 -12.17 -29.88 2.48
CA GLY A 365 -10.71 -29.90 2.54
C GLY A 365 -10.14 -31.13 3.28
N SER A 366 -10.95 -31.81 4.08
CA SER A 366 -10.59 -33.09 4.72
C SER A 366 -10.95 -34.32 3.87
N SER A 367 -11.75 -34.16 2.81
CA SER A 367 -12.08 -35.24 1.86
C SER A 367 -11.09 -35.41 0.69
N SER A 368 -9.99 -34.66 0.63
CA SER A 368 -8.89 -34.91 -0.33
C SER A 368 -7.68 -35.63 0.28
N GLY A 369 -7.86 -36.28 1.44
CA GLY A 369 -6.80 -36.97 2.17
C GLY A 369 -7.16 -38.40 2.57
N SER A 370 -7.46 -39.26 1.59
CA SER A 370 -7.28 -40.71 1.77
C SER A 370 -7.09 -41.39 0.43
N ARG A 371 -5.90 -41.24 -0.13
CA ARG A 371 -5.30 -42.31 -0.94
C ARG A 371 -4.24 -42.92 -0.05
N THR A 372 -4.61 -44.02 0.61
CA THR A 372 -3.68 -44.89 1.33
C THR A 372 -2.44 -45.14 0.47
N TYR A 373 -1.32 -44.60 0.91
CA TYR A 373 -0.01 -44.94 0.40
C TYR A 373 0.26 -46.39 0.80
N ARG A 374 0.15 -47.32 -0.16
CA ARG A 374 0.73 -48.66 0.01
C ARG A 374 2.26 -48.49 -0.04
N PRO A 375 3.03 -49.00 0.93
CA PRO A 375 4.47 -49.02 0.80
C PRO A 375 4.81 -49.94 -0.38
N VAL A 376 5.42 -49.37 -1.41
CA VAL A 376 6.08 -50.13 -2.47
C VAL A 376 7.36 -50.70 -1.85
N SER A 377 7.55 -52.01 -1.94
CA SER A 377 8.78 -52.69 -1.55
C SER A 377 10.01 -51.93 -2.04
N ALA A 378 10.99 -51.79 -1.15
CA ALA A 378 12.29 -51.22 -1.44
C ALA A 378 12.93 -51.90 -2.66
N GLN A 379 13.02 -51.16 -3.77
CA GLN A 379 14.02 -51.43 -4.79
C GLN A 379 15.32 -50.76 -4.35
N GLN A 380 16.41 -51.53 -4.32
CA GLN A 380 17.75 -51.06 -4.02
C GLN A 380 18.14 -49.90 -4.97
N PRO A 381 18.89 -48.89 -4.48
CA PRO A 381 19.43 -47.86 -5.36
C PRO A 381 20.45 -48.46 -6.34
N PRO A 382 20.52 -47.95 -7.58
CA PRO A 382 21.52 -48.40 -8.55
C PRO A 382 22.95 -48.05 -8.09
N PRO A 383 23.97 -48.83 -8.48
CA PRO A 383 25.36 -48.57 -8.10
C PRO A 383 25.88 -47.26 -8.74
N PRO A 384 26.86 -46.60 -8.09
CA PRO A 384 27.44 -45.36 -8.60
C PRO A 384 28.22 -45.58 -9.92
N PRO A 385 28.30 -44.56 -10.79
CA PRO A 385 29.05 -44.64 -12.03
C PRO A 385 30.57 -44.75 -11.77
N PRO A 386 31.33 -45.41 -12.66
CA PRO A 386 32.77 -45.55 -12.53
C PRO A 386 33.50 -44.19 -12.66
N PRO A 387 34.68 -44.04 -12.01
CA PRO A 387 35.44 -42.79 -12.02
C PRO A 387 35.88 -42.41 -13.44
N GLN A 388 35.66 -41.16 -13.81
CA GLN A 388 36.09 -40.58 -15.08
C GLN A 388 37.62 -40.48 -15.14
N GLN A 389 38.21 -40.97 -16.23
CA GLN A 389 39.64 -40.82 -16.50
C GLN A 389 40.01 -39.34 -16.72
N PRO A 390 41.20 -38.90 -16.27
CA PRO A 390 41.64 -37.53 -16.49
C PRO A 390 41.91 -37.26 -17.98
N PRO A 391 41.61 -36.04 -18.47
CA PRO A 391 41.80 -35.69 -19.87
C PRO A 391 43.29 -35.60 -20.23
N ARG A 392 43.64 -36.09 -21.43
CA ARG A 392 44.98 -35.93 -22.03
C ARG A 392 45.23 -34.46 -22.41
N PRO A 393 46.48 -33.98 -22.31
CA PRO A 393 46.82 -32.62 -22.70
C PRO A 393 46.74 -32.44 -24.22
N GLN A 394 45.92 -31.49 -24.67
CA GLN A 394 45.91 -31.01 -26.05
C GLN A 394 46.95 -29.89 -26.22
N GLN A 395 47.75 -30.02 -27.28
CA GLN A 395 48.78 -29.07 -27.69
C GLN A 395 48.17 -27.71 -28.04
N GLN A 396 48.78 -26.65 -27.51
CA GLN A 396 48.42 -25.26 -27.80
C GLN A 396 48.97 -24.86 -29.18
N GLY A 397 48.05 -24.55 -30.09
CA GLY A 397 48.34 -23.77 -31.30
C GLY A 397 48.21 -22.28 -31.02
N ALA A 398 49.23 -21.52 -31.38
CA ALA A 398 49.32 -20.07 -31.23
C ALA A 398 48.38 -19.32 -32.17
N ALA A 399 47.79 -18.22 -31.70
CA ALA A 399 47.39 -17.11 -32.57
C ALA A 399 47.31 -15.78 -31.77
N PHE A 400 47.92 -14.77 -32.38
CA PHE A 400 48.17 -13.42 -31.90
C PHE A 400 46.90 -12.59 -31.65
N ALA A 401 46.97 -11.69 -30.66
CA ALA A 401 46.05 -10.56 -30.52
C ALA A 401 46.81 -9.24 -30.80
N PHE A 402 46.31 -8.50 -31.78
CA PHE A 402 46.68 -7.12 -32.07
C PHE A 402 46.06 -6.19 -31.01
N VAL A 403 46.86 -5.24 -30.54
CA VAL A 403 46.44 -4.05 -29.78
C VAL A 403 46.31 -2.90 -30.78
N PHE A 404 45.19 -2.18 -30.75
CA PHE A 404 45.07 -0.85 -31.32
C PHE A 404 44.91 0.16 -30.17
N GLU A 405 45.66 1.25 -30.29
CA GLU A 405 45.56 2.50 -29.52
C GLU A 405 44.21 3.20 -29.67
#